data_AF-A0A821IJG4-F1
#
_entry.id   AF-A0A821IJG4-F1
#
_cell.length_a   1.000
_cell.length_b   1.000
_cell.length_c   1.000
_cell.angle_alpha   90.00
_cell.angle_beta   90.00
_cell.angle_gamma   90.00
#
_symmetry.space_group_name_H-M   'P 1'
#
loop_
_entity.id
_entity.type
_entity.pdbx_description
1 polymer ?
#
loop_
_entity_poly.entity_id
_entity_poly.type
_entity_poly.pdbx_seq_one_letter_code
_entity_poly.pdbx_strand_id
1 'polypeptide(L)'
;MCATQTAADMDKKVAELVKDGKRKEAMDLVTEKIALLKDVEQFDDERGTISLVLRLAENMHNKFKDETVDKELICREYEHQAYLLEEDDDQGIKWNSFMALFLF
;
A
#
# COMPACT_ATOMS: atom_id res chain seq x y z
N MET A 1 -2.88 -0.24 17.91
CA MET A 1 -3.20 -0.30 16.47
C MET A 1 -1.87 -0.30 15.77
N CYS A 2 -1.51 -1.40 15.09
CA CYS A 2 -0.21 -1.54 14.43
C CYS A 2 -0.16 -0.64 13.19
N ALA A 3 1.02 -0.12 12.84
CA ALA A 3 1.19 0.75 11.69
C ALA A 3 0.81 0.06 10.37
N THR A 4 0.97 -1.27 10.30
CA THR A 4 0.55 -2.14 9.19
C THR A 4 -0.96 -2.16 9.00
N GLN A 5 -1.74 -2.27 10.09
CA GLN A 5 -3.21 -2.21 10.05
C GLN A 5 -3.69 -0.83 9.57
N THR A 6 -3.11 0.25 10.10
CA THR A 6 -3.44 1.60 9.62
C THR A 6 -3.09 1.77 8.14
N ALA A 7 -1.96 1.24 7.69
CA ALA A 7 -1.58 1.23 6.28
C ALA A 7 -2.57 0.43 5.40
N ALA A 8 -3.11 -0.69 5.90
CA ALA A 8 -4.13 -1.49 5.23
C ALA A 8 -5.46 -0.73 5.06
N ASP A 9 -5.92 -0.08 6.12
CA ASP A 9 -7.13 0.75 6.08
C ASP A 9 -6.99 1.92 5.08
N MET A 10 -5.80 2.53 5.03
CA MET A 10 -5.49 3.56 4.04
C MET A 10 -5.54 3.01 2.62
N ASP A 11 -5.01 1.81 2.36
CA ASP A 11 -5.06 1.18 1.03
C ASP A 11 -6.47 0.89 0.55
N LYS A 12 -7.37 0.41 1.44
CA LYS A 12 -8.79 0.24 1.10
C LYS A 12 -9.42 1.55 0.65
N LYS A 13 -9.15 2.62 1.40
CA LYS A 13 -9.67 3.95 1.10
C LYS A 13 -9.06 4.53 -0.19
N VAL A 14 -7.80 4.24 -0.50
CA VAL A 14 -7.20 4.58 -1.79
C VAL A 14 -7.94 3.87 -2.93
N ALA A 15 -8.23 2.57 -2.80
CA ALA A 15 -8.98 1.82 -3.81
C ALA A 15 -10.39 2.40 -4.04
N GLU A 16 -11.10 2.78 -2.98
CA GLU A 16 -12.41 3.44 -3.07
C GLU A 16 -12.31 4.79 -3.80
N LEU A 17 -11.34 5.63 -3.43
CA LEU A 17 -11.13 6.93 -4.08
C LEU A 17 -10.76 6.79 -5.56
N VAL A 18 -10.00 5.75 -5.93
CA VAL A 18 -9.69 5.43 -7.33
C VAL A 18 -10.95 5.02 -8.10
N LYS A 19 -11.81 4.18 -7.52
CA LYS A 19 -13.11 3.79 -8.10
C LYS A 19 -14.02 4.99 -8.34
N ASP A 20 -14.05 5.92 -7.39
CA ASP A 20 -14.83 7.15 -7.47
C ASP A 20 -14.22 8.20 -8.43
N GLY A 21 -13.07 7.91 -9.04
CA GLY A 21 -12.37 8.83 -9.94
C GLY A 21 -11.66 9.98 -9.24
N LYS A 22 -11.57 9.97 -7.91
CA LYS A 22 -10.92 10.98 -7.06
C LYS A 22 -9.41 10.75 -6.96
N ARG A 23 -8.74 10.72 -8.11
CA ARG A 23 -7.31 10.37 -8.22
C ARG A 23 -6.40 11.24 -7.35
N LYS A 24 -6.68 12.54 -7.25
CA LYS A 24 -5.87 13.47 -6.45
C LYS A 24 -5.97 13.17 -4.95
N GLU A 25 -7.19 12.99 -4.43
CA GLU A 25 -7.41 12.62 -3.02
C GLU A 25 -6.75 11.27 -2.70
N ALA A 26 -6.84 10.31 -3.62
CA ALA A 26 -6.16 9.02 -3.49
C ALA A 26 -4.63 9.18 -3.43
N MET A 27 -4.05 10.04 -4.27
CA MET A 27 -2.60 10.30 -4.25
C MET A 27 -2.12 10.99 -2.98
N ASP A 28 -2.90 11.95 -2.46
CA ASP A 28 -2.59 12.64 -1.21
C ASP A 28 -2.58 11.61 -0.06
N LEU A 29 -3.56 10.69 -0.03
CA LEU A 29 -3.64 9.63 0.97
C LEU A 29 -2.48 8.62 0.88
N VAL A 30 -2.04 8.25 -0.32
CA VAL A 30 -0.83 7.41 -0.50
C VAL A 30 0.42 8.12 0.01
N THR A 31 0.51 9.43 -0.17
CA THR A 31 1.63 10.24 0.35
C THR A 31 1.65 10.24 1.88
N GLU A 32 0.47 10.40 2.51
CA GLU A 32 0.31 10.29 3.96
C GLU A 32 0.71 8.90 4.49
N LYS A 33 0.30 7.84 3.78
CA LYS A 33 0.68 6.45 4.12
C LYS A 33 2.20 6.26 4.11
N ILE A 34 2.87 6.74 3.07
CA ILE A 34 4.34 6.65 2.95
C ILE A 34 5.02 7.40 4.10
N ALA A 35 4.52 8.58 4.48
CA ALA A 35 5.06 9.35 5.60
C ALA A 35 4.90 8.59 6.93
N LEU A 36 3.71 8.03 7.19
CA LEU A 36 3.44 7.22 8.38
C LEU A 36 4.39 6.02 8.47
N LEU A 37 4.56 5.27 7.37
CA LEU A 37 5.45 4.10 7.33
C LEU A 37 6.92 4.47 7.53
N LYS A 38 7.38 5.62 7.00
CA LYS A 38 8.74 6.14 7.25
C LYS A 38 8.97 6.49 8.71
N ASP A 39 7.99 7.14 9.33
CA ASP A 39 8.09 7.58 10.72
C ASP A 39 8.20 6.40 11.67
N VAL A 40 7.48 5.30 11.40
CA VAL A 40 7.47 4.09 12.24
C VAL A 40 8.56 3.07 11.92
N GLU A 41 9.17 3.08 10.72
CA GLU A 41 10.20 2.11 10.31
C GLU A 41 11.37 2.00 11.30
N GLN A 42 11.71 3.09 11.98
CA GLN A 42 12.83 3.15 12.92
C GLN A 42 12.48 2.70 14.36
N PHE A 43 11.19 2.55 14.68
CA PHE A 43 10.72 2.32 16.06
C PHE A 43 10.03 0.96 16.28
N ASP A 44 9.82 0.19 15.21
CA ASP A 44 9.03 -1.03 15.27
C ASP A 44 9.91 -2.30 15.25
N ASP A 45 9.49 -3.31 16.02
CA ASP A 45 10.11 -4.63 16.07
C ASP A 45 9.91 -5.40 14.74
N GLU A 46 8.94 -4.97 13.92
CA GLU A 46 8.64 -5.49 12.57
C GLU A 46 9.29 -4.69 11.44
N ARG A 47 10.44 -4.06 11.71
CA ARG A 47 11.17 -3.21 10.75
C ARG A 47 11.33 -3.82 9.34
N GLY A 48 11.53 -5.14 9.25
CA GLY A 48 11.63 -5.84 7.97
C GLY A 48 10.34 -5.77 7.15
N THR A 49 9.20 -6.02 7.81
CA THR A 49 7.87 -5.95 7.21
C THR A 49 7.53 -4.51 6.81
N ILE A 50 7.73 -3.54 7.71
CA ILE A 50 7.45 -2.13 7.42
C ILE A 50 8.31 -1.61 6.26
N SER A 51 9.58 -1.97 6.19
CA SER A 51 10.46 -1.56 5.09
C SER A 51 10.01 -2.13 3.73
N LEU A 52 9.48 -3.36 3.70
CA LEU A 52 8.89 -3.95 2.50
C LEU A 52 7.59 -3.24 2.10
N VAL A 53 6.70 -2.98 3.05
CA VAL A 53 5.42 -2.30 2.81
C VAL A 53 5.65 -0.86 2.34
N LEU A 54 6.65 -0.19 2.89
CA LEU A 54 7.07 1.14 2.49
C LEU A 54 7.56 1.16 1.03
N ARG A 55 8.49 0.26 0.67
CA ARG A 55 9.00 0.15 -0.71
C ARG A 55 7.88 -0.11 -1.72
N LEU A 56 6.98 -1.00 -1.37
CA LEU A 56 5.82 -1.32 -2.18
C LEU A 56 4.90 -0.10 -2.36
N ALA A 57 4.60 0.62 -1.27
CA ALA A 57 3.80 1.83 -1.32
C ALA A 57 4.45 2.91 -2.21
N GLU A 58 5.77 3.09 -2.12
CA GLU A 58 6.52 4.03 -2.98
C GLU A 58 6.46 3.63 -4.46
N ASN A 59 6.63 2.35 -4.79
CA ASN A 59 6.56 1.85 -6.16
C ASN A 59 5.15 1.96 -6.74
N MET A 60 4.13 1.62 -5.96
CA MET A 60 2.73 1.79 -6.35
C MET A 60 2.38 3.27 -6.52
N HIS A 61 2.88 4.15 -5.66
CA HIS A 61 2.69 5.59 -5.81
C HIS A 61 3.32 6.11 -7.11
N ASN A 62 4.51 5.63 -7.48
CA ASN A 62 5.15 5.99 -8.74
C ASN A 62 4.35 5.51 -9.96
N LYS A 63 3.88 4.26 -9.96
CA LYS A 63 2.97 3.77 -11.02
C LYS A 63 1.63 4.50 -11.02
N PHE A 64 1.15 4.93 -9.86
CA PHE A 64 -0.09 5.71 -9.75
C PHE A 64 0.04 7.15 -10.25
N LYS A 65 1.26 7.69 -10.38
CA LYS A 65 1.49 8.96 -11.09
C LYS A 65 1.40 8.80 -12.61
N ASP A 66 1.59 7.60 -13.13
CA ASP A 66 1.45 7.32 -14.55
C ASP A 66 -0.04 7.26 -14.93
N GLU A 67 -0.51 8.28 -15.64
CA GLU A 67 -1.89 8.40 -16.10
C GLU A 67 -2.26 7.36 -17.16
N THR A 68 -1.27 6.67 -17.76
CA THR A 68 -1.49 5.62 -18.75
C THR A 68 -1.84 4.26 -18.12
N VAL A 69 -1.60 4.11 -16.82
CA VAL A 69 -1.91 2.87 -16.09
C VAL A 69 -3.41 2.79 -15.82
N ASP A 70 -3.97 1.62 -16.12
CA ASP A 70 -5.39 1.31 -15.94
C ASP A 70 -5.83 1.50 -14.48
N LYS A 71 -6.92 2.25 -14.28
CA LYS A 71 -7.50 2.52 -12.96
C LYS A 71 -8.03 1.25 -12.30
N GLU A 72 -8.55 0.30 -13.09
CA GLU A 72 -9.03 -0.97 -12.54
C GLU A 72 -7.88 -1.81 -11.98
N LEU A 73 -6.74 -1.81 -12.68
CA LEU A 73 -5.52 -2.43 -12.18
C LEU A 73 -5.07 -1.79 -10.88
N ILE A 74 -4.97 -0.45 -10.83
CA ILE A 74 -4.54 0.27 -9.61
C ILE A 74 -5.46 -0.03 -8.44
N CYS A 75 -6.78 0.00 -8.65
CA CYS A 75 -7.75 -0.31 -7.60
C CYS A 75 -7.55 -1.72 -7.05
N ARG A 76 -7.45 -2.72 -7.93
CA ARG A 76 -7.26 -4.12 -7.54
C ARG A 76 -5.98 -4.33 -6.74
N GLU A 77 -4.90 -3.65 -7.11
CA GLU A 77 -3.63 -3.76 -6.37
C GLU A 77 -3.71 -3.19 -4.96
N TYR A 78 -4.36 -2.03 -4.78
CA TYR A 78 -4.54 -1.45 -3.44
C TYR A 78 -5.48 -2.31 -2.57
N GLU A 79 -6.54 -2.89 -3.14
CA GLU A 79 -7.41 -3.85 -2.43
C GLU A 79 -6.65 -5.09 -1.99
N HIS A 80 -5.81 -5.63 -2.88
CA HIS A 80 -5.00 -6.80 -2.60
C HIS A 80 -3.91 -6.51 -1.55
N GLN A 81 -3.29 -5.33 -1.60
CA GLN A 81 -2.32 -4.92 -0.58
C GLN A 81 -2.97 -4.83 0.80
N ALA A 82 -4.16 -4.22 0.90
CA ALA A 82 -4.90 -4.16 2.16
C ALA A 82 -5.20 -5.54 2.72
N TYR A 83 -5.67 -6.46 1.87
CA TYR A 83 -5.95 -7.84 2.27
C TYR A 83 -4.73 -8.55 2.85
N LEU A 84 -3.57 -8.43 2.19
CA LEU A 84 -2.33 -9.07 2.67
C LEU A 84 -1.83 -8.52 3.99
N LEU A 85 -2.01 -7.21 4.23
CA LEU A 85 -1.63 -6.58 5.49
C LEU A 85 -2.55 -7.00 6.64
N GLU A 86 -3.82 -7.25 6.37
CA GLU A 86 -4.75 -7.77 7.37
C GLU A 86 -4.54 -9.24 7.69
N GLU A 87 -4.15 -10.07 6.71
CA GLU A 87 -3.83 -11.49 6.95
C GLU A 87 -2.49 -11.71 7.67
N ASP A 88 -1.58 -10.72 7.67
CA ASP A 88 -0.29 -10.81 8.33
C ASP A 88 -0.40 -10.92 9.85
N ASP A 89 -1.34 -10.17 10.44
CA ASP A 89 -1.63 -10.18 11.89
C ASP A 89 -2.02 -11.60 12.37
N ASP A 90 -2.46 -12.49 11.46
CA ASP A 90 -2.90 -13.85 11.78
C ASP A 90 -1.88 -14.95 11.39
N GLN A 91 -1.04 -14.81 10.33
CA GLN A 91 -0.22 -15.94 9.81
C GLN A 91 1.16 -15.63 9.17
N GLY A 92 1.63 -14.39 9.11
CA GLY A 92 2.89 -14.04 8.44
C GLY A 92 2.76 -13.93 6.90
N ILE A 93 3.27 -12.84 6.31
CA ILE A 93 3.00 -12.51 4.89
C ILE A 93 3.52 -13.55 3.90
N LYS A 94 2.60 -14.16 3.14
CA LYS A 94 2.90 -14.88 1.90
C LYS A 94 2.73 -13.95 0.70
N TRP A 95 3.77 -13.19 0.38
CA TRP A 95 3.80 -12.34 -0.80
C TRP A 95 3.82 -13.21 -2.08
N ASN A 96 2.74 -13.19 -2.86
CA ASN A 96 2.65 -13.92 -4.14
C ASN A 96 3.39 -13.20 -5.28
N SER A 97 3.74 -13.94 -6.34
CA SER A 97 4.54 -13.51 -7.49
C SER A 97 4.07 -12.24 -8.22
N PHE A 98 2.83 -11.79 -8.02
CA PHE A 98 2.30 -10.56 -8.63
C PHE A 98 2.91 -9.30 -7.99
N MET A 99 3.15 -9.33 -6.68
CA MET A 99 3.85 -8.25 -5.95
C MET A 99 5.30 -8.08 -6.36
N ALA A 100 5.95 -9.15 -6.84
CA ALA A 100 7.31 -9.06 -7.36
C ALA A 100 7.40 -8.12 -8.59
N LEU A 101 6.32 -7.97 -9.38
CA LEU A 101 6.26 -7.02 -10.50
C LEU A 101 6.21 -5.54 -10.04
N PHE A 102 6.02 -5.30 -8.75
CA PHE A 102 5.98 -3.97 -8.14
C PHE A 102 7.12 -3.75 -7.14
N LEU A 103 7.95 -4.76 -6.88
CA LEU A 103 9.18 -4.64 -6.07
C LEU A 103 10.45 -4.43 -6.92
N PHE A 104 10.36 -4.63 -8.24
CA PHE A 104 11.40 -4.39 -9.25
C PHE A 104 10.87 -3.48 -10.36
#